data_AF-A0A0L1LK89-F1
#
_entry.id   AF-A0A0L1LK89-F1
#
_cell.length_a   1.000
_cell.length_b   1.000
_cell.length_c   1.000
_cell.angle_alpha   90.00
_cell.angle_beta   90.00
_cell.angle_gamma   90.00
#
_symmetry.space_group_name_H-M   'P 1'
#
loop_
_entity.id
_entity.type
_entity.pdbx_description
1 polymer ?
#
loop_
_entity_poly.entity_id
_entity_poly.type
_entity_poly.pdbx_seq_one_letter_code
_entity_poly.pdbx_strand_id
1 'polypeptide(L)'
;MSDAPAPEERLSYRLISGPDNREFCERISAALAEGYVLHGSPAATYNGGGVIVAQAVVLPAAIATADAAVATAVDSLEFDGEGHA
;
A
#
# COMPACT_ATOMS: atom_id res chain seq x y z
N MET A 1 -16.34 -29.52 14.01
CA MET A 1 -16.86 -28.27 13.42
C MET A 1 -15.69 -27.32 13.26
N SER A 2 -15.62 -26.70 12.09
CA SER A 2 -14.46 -26.06 11.48
C SER A 2 -13.69 -25.08 12.36
N ASP A 3 -12.37 -25.24 12.35
CA ASP A 3 -11.40 -24.18 12.62
C ASP A 3 -11.61 -23.10 11.54
N ALA A 4 -12.33 -22.03 11.88
CA ALA A 4 -12.43 -20.87 11.02
C ALA A 4 -11.06 -20.19 11.03
N PRO A 5 -10.41 -19.95 9.88
CA PRO A 5 -9.10 -19.32 9.87
C PRO A 5 -9.20 -17.99 10.60
N ALA A 6 -8.31 -17.77 11.57
CA ALA A 6 -8.15 -16.49 12.24
C ALA A 6 -8.09 -15.39 11.16
N PRO A 7 -8.73 -14.22 11.37
CA PRO A 7 -8.77 -13.18 10.36
C PRO A 7 -7.33 -12.85 9.95
N GLU A 8 -6.95 -13.23 8.72
CA GLU A 8 -5.62 -12.97 8.20
C GLU A 8 -5.38 -11.48 8.37
N GLU A 9 -4.35 -11.15 9.15
CA GLU A 9 -3.99 -9.77 9.45
C GLU A 9 -3.70 -9.09 8.12
N ARG A 10 -4.64 -8.26 7.67
CA ARG A 10 -4.64 -7.72 6.30
C ARG A 10 -3.39 -6.86 6.12
N LEU A 11 -2.53 -7.29 5.20
CA LEU A 11 -1.32 -6.55 4.87
C LEU A 11 -1.68 -5.13 4.43
N SER A 12 -1.11 -4.16 5.12
CA SER A 12 -1.34 -2.73 4.88
C SER A 12 -0.89 -2.25 3.50
N TYR A 13 0.04 -2.97 2.87
CA TYR A 13 0.54 -2.73 1.51
C TYR A 13 0.61 -4.06 0.77
N ARG A 14 0.15 -4.08 -0.48
CA ARG A 14 0.27 -5.22 -1.38
C ARG A 14 0.69 -4.74 -2.77
N LEU A 15 1.72 -5.36 -3.33
CA LEU A 15 2.08 -5.19 -4.73
C LEU A 15 1.49 -6.36 -5.52
N ILE A 16 0.52 -6.08 -6.39
CA ILE A 16 -0.08 -7.09 -7.26
C ILE A 16 0.58 -6.97 -8.62
N SER A 17 1.19 -8.06 -9.10
CA SER A 17 1.82 -8.12 -10.42
C SER A 17 1.31 -9.30 -11.23
N GLY A 18 1.20 -9.13 -12.54
CA GLY A 18 0.75 -10.18 -13.45
C GLY A 18 0.70 -9.70 -14.90
N PRO A 19 0.36 -10.59 -15.85
CA PRO A 19 0.09 -10.18 -17.22
C PRO A 19 -1.08 -9.19 -17.30
N ASP A 20 -1.07 -8.31 -18.31
CA ASP A 20 -2.18 -7.40 -18.59
C ASP A 20 -3.41 -8.17 -19.11
N ASN A 21 -4.19 -8.74 -18.19
CA ASN A 21 -5.34 -9.59 -18.50
C ASN A 21 -6.52 -9.35 -17.55
N ARG A 22 -7.65 -9.99 -17.85
CA ARG A 22 -8.87 -9.91 -17.03
C ARG A 22 -8.64 -10.34 -15.58
N GLU A 23 -7.87 -11.40 -15.35
CA GLU A 23 -7.59 -11.91 -14.00
C GLU A 23 -6.85 -10.87 -13.16
N PHE A 24 -5.92 -10.11 -13.76
CA PHE A 24 -5.26 -9.00 -13.09
C PHE A 24 -6.26 -7.92 -12.69
N CYS A 25 -7.13 -7.49 -13.61
CA CYS A 25 -8.19 -6.52 -13.32
C CYS A 25 -9.13 -6.99 -12.20
N GLU A 26 -9.48 -8.29 -12.16
CA GLU A 26 -10.31 -8.88 -11.11
C GLU A 26 -9.62 -8.85 -9.75
N ARG A 27 -8.31 -9.15 -9.69
CA ARG A 27 -7.54 -9.08 -8.44
C ARG A 27 -7.44 -7.66 -7.89
N ILE A 28 -7.22 -6.67 -8.76
CA ILE A 28 -7.22 -5.25 -8.35
C ILE A 28 -8.62 -4.84 -7.87
N SER A 29 -9.67 -5.20 -8.61
CA SER A 29 -11.05 -4.87 -8.24
C SER A 29 -11.45 -5.50 -6.90
N ALA A 30 -11.02 -6.73 -6.64
CA ALA A 30 -11.22 -7.38 -5.35
C ALA A 30 -10.52 -6.60 -4.23
N ALA A 31 -9.24 -6.23 -4.40
CA ALA A 31 -8.53 -5.43 -3.41
C ALA A 31 -9.23 -4.07 -3.14
N LEU A 32 -9.76 -3.41 -4.17
CA LEU A 32 -10.53 -2.19 -4.01
C LEU A 32 -11.83 -2.42 -3.22
N ALA A 33 -12.55 -3.51 -3.50
CA ALA A 33 -13.75 -3.89 -2.74
C ALA A 33 -13.44 -4.24 -1.28
N GLU A 34 -12.22 -4.71 -1.00
CA GLU A 34 -11.72 -4.97 0.34
C GLU A 34 -11.37 -3.70 1.14
N GLY A 35 -11.38 -2.53 0.51
CA GLY A 35 -11.09 -1.23 1.13
C GLY A 35 -9.67 -0.71 0.88
N TYR A 36 -8.89 -1.36 0.01
CA TYR A 36 -7.61 -0.82 -0.42
C TYR A 36 -7.81 0.33 -1.40
N VAL A 37 -6.80 1.19 -1.50
CA VAL A 37 -6.71 2.27 -2.49
C VAL A 37 -5.48 2.09 -3.36
N LEU A 38 -5.55 2.55 -4.60
CA LEU A 38 -4.41 2.51 -5.52
C LEU A 38 -3.32 3.48 -5.05
N HIS A 39 -2.10 2.99 -4.96
CA HIS A 39 -0.95 3.81 -4.62
C HIS A 39 -0.15 4.17 -5.89
N GLY A 40 -0.33 5.39 -6.38
CA GLY A 40 0.35 5.90 -7.57
C GLY A 40 -0.11 5.23 -8.87
N SER A 41 0.67 5.46 -9.94
CA SER A 41 0.40 4.89 -11.27
C SER A 41 0.89 3.45 -11.39
N PRO A 42 0.23 2.60 -12.20
CA PRO A 42 0.69 1.26 -12.49
C PRO A 42 2.03 1.28 -13.23
N ALA A 43 2.88 0.30 -12.95
CA ALA A 43 4.09 0.03 -13.71
C ALA A 43 3.81 -1.07 -14.73
N ALA A 44 4.19 -0.87 -15.99
CA ALA A 44 4.05 -1.87 -17.05
C ALA A 44 5.40 -2.10 -17.73
N THR A 45 5.74 -3.37 -18.00
CA THR A 45 6.97 -3.74 -18.70
C THR A 45 6.72 -4.88 -19.68
N TYR A 46 7.43 -4.91 -20.81
CA TYR A 46 7.32 -5.99 -21.79
C TYR A 46 8.44 -7.01 -21.57
N ASN A 47 8.09 -8.29 -21.39
CA ASN A 47 9.06 -9.34 -21.06
C ASN A 47 9.52 -10.18 -22.28
N GLY A 48 9.19 -9.75 -23.51
CA GLY A 48 9.48 -10.51 -24.74
C GLY A 48 8.37 -11.47 -25.18
N GLY A 49 7.37 -11.74 -24.32
CA GLY A 49 6.18 -12.54 -24.66
C GLY A 49 4.87 -11.78 -24.45
N GLY A 50 4.84 -10.82 -23.53
CA GLY A 50 3.66 -10.01 -23.23
C GLY A 50 3.97 -8.85 -22.29
N VAL A 51 2.96 -8.03 -22.03
CA VAL A 51 3.04 -6.93 -21.06
C VAL A 51 2.74 -7.48 -19.66
N ILE A 52 3.66 -7.24 -18.74
CA ILE A 52 3.51 -7.49 -17.31
C ILE A 52 3.22 -6.15 -16.64
N VAL A 53 2.14 -6.10 -15.88
CA VAL A 53 1.71 -4.94 -15.10
C VAL A 53 1.90 -5.21 -13.62
N ALA A 54 2.21 -4.16 -12.87
CA ALA A 54 2.29 -4.15 -11.43
C ALA A 54 1.57 -2.92 -10.89
N GLN A 55 0.71 -3.12 -9.91
CA GLN A 55 -0.03 -2.06 -9.23
C GLN A 55 0.09 -2.26 -7.73
N ALA A 56 0.54 -1.21 -7.04
CA ALA A 56 0.54 -1.15 -5.59
C ALA A 56 -0.84 -0.75 -5.07
N VAL A 57 -1.30 -1.44 -4.03
CA VAL A 57 -2.53 -1.12 -3.30
C VAL A 57 -2.24 -1.03 -1.80
N VAL A 58 -2.82 -0.05 -1.14
CA VAL A 58 -2.58 0.24 0.29
C VAL A 58 -3.88 0.39 1.06
N LEU A 59 -3.87 0.04 2.34
CA LEU A 59 -4.99 0.36 3.23
C LEU A 59 -4.85 1.80 3.73
N PRO A 60 -5.89 2.66 3.62
CA PRO A 60 -5.85 4.04 4.09
C PRO A 60 -5.47 4.17 5.56
N ALA A 61 -5.92 3.25 6.40
CA ALA A 61 -5.60 3.24 7.83
C ALA A 61 -4.09 3.14 8.12
N ALA A 62 -3.34 2.46 7.27
CA ALA A 62 -1.90 2.34 7.41
C ALA A 62 -1.17 3.62 6.98
N ILE A 63 -1.65 4.25 5.90
CA ILE A 63 -1.12 5.55 5.44
C ILE A 63 -1.33 6.62 6.52
N ALA A 64 -2.53 6.68 7.12
CA ALA A 64 -2.83 7.61 8.20
C ALA A 64 -1.95 7.39 9.44
N THR A 65 -1.68 6.13 9.79
CA THR A 65 -0.78 5.79 10.91
C THR A 65 0.66 6.24 10.62
N ALA A 66 1.14 6.05 9.39
CA ALA A 66 2.47 6.50 8.99
C ALA A 66 2.59 8.03 9.01
N ASP A 67 1.60 8.75 8.48
CA ASP A 67 1.56 10.22 8.47
C ASP A 67 1.56 10.80 9.90
N ALA A 68 0.76 10.22 10.80
CA ALA A 68 0.73 10.60 12.21
C ALA A 68 2.07 10.35 12.93
N ALA A 69 2.72 9.22 12.63
CA ALA A 69 4.06 8.92 13.16
C ALA A 69 5.11 9.91 12.66
N VAL A 70 5.06 10.29 11.38
CA VAL A 70 5.94 11.31 10.79
C VAL A 70 5.71 12.67 11.44
N ALA A 71 4.46 13.11 11.59
CA ALA A 71 4.14 14.38 12.25
C ALA A 71 4.67 14.43 13.69
N THR A 72 4.52 13.33 14.44
CA THR A 72 5.05 13.22 15.82
C THR A 72 6.58 13.30 15.85
N ALA A 73 7.26 12.66 14.88
CA ALA A 73 8.70 12.71 14.77
C ALA A 73 9.22 14.12 14.40
N VAL A 74 8.51 14.85 13.53
CA VAL A 74 8.85 16.24 13.18
C VAL A 74 8.70 17.17 14.38
N ASP A 75 7.59 17.07 15.12
CA ASP A 75 7.38 17.84 16.36
C ASP A 75 8.51 17.62 17.38
N SER A 76 9.02 16.40 17.47
CA SER A 76 10.12 16.05 18.38
C SER A 76 11.49 16.61 17.95
N LEU A 77 11.64 17.05 16.70
CA LEU A 77 12.88 17.62 16.15
C LEU A 77 12.92 19.15 16.25
N GLU A 78 11.78 19.81 16.49
CA GLU A 78 11.70 21.25 16.68
C GLU A 78 12.03 21.67 18.12
N PHE A 79 13.22 21.31 18.62
CA PHE A 79 13.78 21.93 19.83
C PHE A 79 15.31 21.79 19.89
N ASP A 80 16.02 22.82 19.44
CA ASP A 80 17.36 23.20 19.93
C ASP A 80 17.53 24.72 19.75
N GLY A 81 16.60 25.48 20.32
CA GLY A 81 16.72 26.92 20.46
C GLY A 81 17.65 27.29 21.61
N GLU A 82 18.95 27.03 21.49
CA GLU A 82 19.95 27.61 22.39
C GLU A 82 20.37 29.00 21.84
N GLY A 83 19.56 30.00 22.17
CA GLY A 83 19.88 31.40 21.92
C GLY A 83 21.08 31.83 22.78
N HIS A 84 22.24 32.01 22.16
CA HIS A 84 23.35 32.73 22.78
C HIS A 84 23.27 34.21 22.38
N ALA A 85 22.85 35.02 23.36
CA ALA A 85 22.94 36.48 23.36
C ALA A 85 24.38 36.97 23.55
#